data_AF-A0A835CJE0-F1
#
_entry.id   AF-A0A835CJE0-F1
#
_cell.length_a   1.000
_cell.length_b   1.000
_cell.length_c   1.000
_cell.angle_alpha   90.00
_cell.angle_beta   90.00
_cell.angle_gamma   90.00
#
_symmetry.space_group_name_H-M   'P 1'
#
loop_
_entity.id
_entity.type
_entity.pdbx_description
1 polymer ?
#
loop_
_entity_poly.entity_id
_entity_poly.type
_entity_poly.pdbx_seq_one_letter_code
_entity_poly.pdbx_strand_id
1 'polypeptide(L)' 'MSLRGKLRSKWIGPFVVTNIHSHGAVEIQSLDTGKTFKVNGHRLKNFYEGFPEEKVEKIDHEGAEAVIPQPPD' A
#
# COMPACT_ATOMS: atom_id res chain seq x y z
N MET A 1 38.85 7.48 -5.20
CA MET A 1 38.02 6.30 -4.90
C MET A 1 36.59 6.75 -4.64
N SER A 2 35.75 6.85 -5.67
CA SER A 2 34.35 7.28 -5.53
C SER A 2 33.50 6.07 -5.15
N LEU A 3 32.81 6.12 -4.02
CA LEU A 3 31.81 5.12 -3.66
C LEU A 3 30.73 5.18 -4.73
N ARG A 4 30.68 4.18 -5.63
CA ARG A 4 29.60 3.99 -6.61
C ARG A 4 28.28 4.10 -5.85
N GLY A 5 27.61 5.22 -6.08
CA GLY A 5 26.58 5.78 -5.24
C GLY A 5 25.41 4.84 -5.05
N LYS A 6 25.13 4.52 -3.80
CA LYS A 6 23.96 3.73 -3.40
C LYS A 6 22.75 4.65 -3.48
N LEU A 7 21.87 4.45 -4.46
CA LEU A 7 20.60 5.20 -4.53
C LEU A 7 19.80 4.89 -3.27
N ARG A 8 19.52 5.92 -2.47
CA ARG A 8 18.61 5.83 -1.33
C ARG A 8 17.28 6.45 -1.76
N SER A 9 16.25 5.62 -1.89
CA SER A 9 14.88 6.11 -2.07
C SER A 9 14.42 6.81 -0.79
N LYS A 10 14.07 8.09 -0.89
CA LYS A 10 13.51 8.87 0.22
C LYS A 10 12.05 9.15 -0.10
N TRP A 11 11.17 8.82 0.84
CA TRP A 11 9.75 9.15 0.76
C TRP A 11 9.55 10.61 1.16
N ILE A 12 8.78 11.34 0.35
CA ILE A 12 8.31 12.69 0.64
C ILE A 12 6.93 12.60 1.29
N GLY A 13 6.56 13.60 2.09
CA GLY A 13 5.53 13.55 3.15
C GLY A 13 4.11 13.08 2.78
N PRO A 14 3.12 13.33 3.64
CA PRO A 14 1.75 12.90 3.37
C PRO A 14 1.15 13.66 2.19
N PHE A 15 0.38 12.95 1.37
CA PHE A 15 -0.41 13.52 0.28
C PHE A 15 -1.85 13.01 0.38
N VAL A 16 -2.79 13.80 -0.11
CA VAL A 16 -4.19 13.40 -0.23
C VAL A 16 -4.39 12.73 -1.59
N VAL A 17 -4.97 11.52 -1.61
CA VAL A 17 -5.35 10.87 -2.86
C VAL A 17 -6.67 11.48 -3.34
N THR A 18 -6.69 12.01 -4.55
CA THR A 18 -7.89 12.63 -5.14
C THR A 18 -8.58 11.72 -6.14
N ASN A 19 -7.84 10.85 -6.83
CA ASN A 19 -8.40 9.91 -7.79
C ASN A 19 -7.51 8.66 -7.95
N ILE A 20 -8.11 7.51 -8.20
CA ILE A 20 -7.43 6.25 -8.50
C ILE A 20 -7.94 5.77 -9.85
N HIS A 21 -7.03 5.59 -10.81
CA HIS A 21 -7.38 5.05 -12.10
C HIS A 21 -7.25 3.52 -12.13
N SER A 22 -8.08 2.86 -12.94
CA SER A 22 -8.09 1.40 -13.12
C SER A 22 -6.74 0.82 -13.56
N HIS A 23 -5.90 1.61 -14.21
CA HIS A 23 -4.56 1.23 -14.66
C HIS A 23 -3.44 1.50 -13.63
N GLY A 24 -3.80 1.75 -12.36
CA GLY A 24 -2.84 1.90 -11.26
C GLY A 24 -2.15 3.25 -11.16
N ALA A 25 -2.52 4.22 -12.00
CA ALA A 25 -2.12 5.60 -11.79
C ALA A 25 -3.01 6.25 -10.71
N VAL A 26 -2.39 7.08 -9.88
CA VAL A 26 -3.06 7.74 -8.74
C VAL A 26 -2.79 9.23 -8.81
N GLU A 27 -3.84 10.02 -8.69
CA GLU A 27 -3.74 11.46 -8.53
C GLU A 27 -3.62 11.79 -7.04
N ILE A 28 -2.58 12.55 -6.69
CA ILE A 28 -2.29 12.98 -5.34
C ILE A 28 -2.20 14.50 -5.29
N GLN A 29 -2.64 15.10 -4.18
CA GLN A 29 -2.58 16.52 -3.93
C GLN A 29 -1.69 16.81 -2.72
N SER A 30 -0.80 17.81 -2.88
CA SER A 30 0.00 18.35 -1.78
C SER A 30 -0.88 19.23 -0.90
N LEU A 31 -0.89 18.97 0.41
CA LEU A 31 -1.59 19.79 1.39
C LEU A 31 -0.99 21.19 1.52
N ASP A 32 0.33 21.30 1.41
CA ASP A 32 1.04 22.58 1.57
C ASP A 32 0.82 23.52 0.39
N THR A 33 0.81 22.98 -0.83
CA THR A 33 0.81 23.78 -2.07
C THR A 33 -0.50 23.70 -2.86
N GLY A 34 -1.39 22.78 -2.51
CA GLY A 34 -2.62 22.49 -3.26
C GLY A 34 -2.39 21.87 -4.64
N LYS A 35 -1.13 21.61 -5.04
CA LYS A 35 -0.79 21.09 -6.36
C LYS A 35 -1.13 19.61 -6.48
N THR A 36 -1.70 19.24 -7.62
CA THR A 36 -2.04 17.86 -7.97
C THR A 36 -1.00 17.25 -8.90
N PHE A 37 -0.66 15.99 -8.64
CA PHE A 37 0.30 15.21 -9.41
C PHE A 37 -0.30 13.85 -9.75
N LYS A 38 -0.01 13.34 -10.93
CA LYS A 38 -0.31 11.96 -11.32
C LYS A 38 0.93 11.10 -11.14
N VAL A 39 0.85 10.08 -10.30
CA VAL A 39 1.95 9.16 -10.00
C VAL A 39 1.55 7.71 -10.25
N ASN A 40 2.54 6.82 -10.35
CA ASN A 40 2.27 5.38 -10.34
C ASN A 40 1.99 4.93 -8.90
N GLY A 41 0.91 4.17 -8.67
CA GLY A 41 0.52 3.67 -7.35
C GLY A 41 1.62 2.85 -6.66
N HIS A 42 2.50 2.18 -7.40
CA HIS A 42 3.68 1.48 -6.83
C HIS A 42 4.68 2.41 -6.14
N ARG A 43 4.59 3.73 -6.39
CA ARG A 43 5.43 4.77 -5.79
C ARG A 43 4.73 5.50 -4.65
N LEU A 44 3.65 4.94 -4.13
CA LEU A 44 2.93 5.43 -2.95
C LEU A 44 3.09 4.43 -1.80
N LYS A 45 3.09 4.96 -0.57
CA LYS A 45 3.04 4.17 0.66
C LYS A 45 1.96 4.77 1.55
N ASN A 46 1.14 3.92 2.17
CA ASN A 46 0.12 4.35 3.12
C ASN A 46 0.77 5.14 4.26
N PHE A 47 0.17 6.29 4.59
CA PHE A 47 0.56 7.10 5.73
C PHE A 47 -0.37 6.75 6.90
N TYR A 48 0.18 6.20 7.98
CA TYR A 48 -0.55 5.92 9.20
C TYR A 48 -0.19 6.98 10.23
N GLU A 49 -1.13 7.87 10.55
CA GLU A 49 -0.95 8.86 11.60
C GLU A 49 -1.26 8.22 12.96
N GLY A 50 -0.25 8.04 13.81
CA GLY A 50 -0.45 7.75 15.24
C GLY A 50 -0.96 6.36 15.65
N PHE A 51 -1.17 5.42 14.72
CA PHE A 51 -1.50 4.03 15.11
C PHE A 51 -0.21 3.23 15.36
N PRO A 52 -0.08 2.50 16.47
CA PRO A 52 0.98 1.51 16.60
C PRO A 52 0.85 0.55 15.41
N GLU A 53 1.98 0.19 14.78
CA GLU A 53 2.00 -0.86 13.76
C GLU A 53 1.37 -2.12 14.35
N GLU A 54 0.08 -2.31 14.11
CA GLU A 54 -0.53 -3.61 14.31
C GLU A 54 0.13 -4.49 13.27
N LYS A 55 1.04 -5.35 13.77
CA LYS A 55 1.66 -6.41 12.99
C LYS A 55 0.55 -7.04 12.19
N VAL A 56 0.68 -6.97 10.87
CA VAL A 56 -0.13 -7.79 9.97
C VAL A 56 0.17 -9.24 10.37
N GLU A 57 -0.68 -9.81 11.21
CA GLU A 57 -0.66 -11.22 11.50
C GLU A 57 -0.92 -11.93 10.18
N LYS A 58 0.05 -12.75 9.79
CA LYS A 58 -0.09 -13.61 8.63
C LYS A 58 -1.22 -14.56 8.99
N ILE A 59 -2.34 -14.42 8.31
CA ILE A 59 -3.37 -15.44 8.34
C ILE A 59 -2.81 -16.57 7.51
N ASP A 60 -2.17 -17.52 8.18
CA ASP A 60 -1.84 -18.81 7.61
C ASP A 60 -3.17 -19.41 7.14
N HIS A 61 -3.35 -19.56 5.83
CA HIS A 61 -4.42 -20.41 5.30
C HIS A 61 -4.05 -21.85 5.64
N GLU A 62 -4.22 -22.23 6.91
CA GLU A 62 -4.28 -23.63 7.29
C GLU A 62 -5.67 -24.14 6.92
N GLY A 63 -5.70 -25.18 6.10
CA GLY A 63 -6.85 -25.57 5.30
C GLY A 63 -8.09 -25.85 6.15
N ALA A 64 -9.13 -25.04 5.93
CA ALA A 64 -10.49 -25.50 6.18
C ALA A 64 -10.79 -26.60 5.15
N GLU A 65 -10.54 -27.85 5.51
CA GLU A 65 -11.06 -28.99 4.75
C GLU A 65 -12.59 -28.89 4.81
N ALA A 66 -13.21 -28.60 3.67
CA ALA A 66 -14.65 -28.58 3.54
C ALA A 66 -15.15 -30.02 3.72
N VAL A 67 -15.57 -30.38 4.94
CA VAL A 67 -16.29 -31.63 5.19
C VAL A 67 -17.63 -31.52 4.48
N ILE A 68 -17.73 -32.14 3.31
CA ILE A 68 -18.97 -32.25 2.54
C ILE A 68 -19.95 -33.05 3.42
N PRO A 69 -21.10 -32.48 3.83
CA PRO A 69 -22.06 -33.23 4.61
C PRO A 69 -22.57 -34.42 3.79
N GLN A 70 -22.42 -35.63 4.33
CA GLN A 70 -22.99 -36.82 3.70
C GLN A 70 -24.52 -36.76 3.78
N PRO A 71 -25.25 -37.07 2.69
CA PRO A 71 -26.69 -37.16 2.75
C PRO A 71 -27.11 -38.29 3.70
N PRO A 72 -28.23 -38.14 4.43
CA PRO A 72 -28.73 -39.21 5.29
C PRO A 72 -29.19 -40.42 4.46
N ASP A 73 -29.03 -41.61 5.04
CA ASP A 73 -29.36 -42.93 4.46
C ASP A 73 -30.80 -43.04 3.92
#